data_AF-A0A6G7J849-F1
#
_entry.id   AF-A0A6G7J849-F1
#
_cell.length_a   1.000
_cell.length_b   1.000
_cell.length_c   1.000
_cell.angle_alpha   90.00
_cell.angle_beta   90.00
_cell.angle_gamma   90.00
#
_symmetry.space_group_name_H-M   'P 1'
#
loop_
_entity.id
_entity.type
_entity.pdbx_description
1 polymer ?
#
loop_
_entity_poly.entity_id
_entity_poly.type
_entity_poly.pdbx_seq_one_letter_code
_entity_poly.pdbx_strand_id
1 'polypeptide(L)'
;MKVCIIAARNNSDNTKPNSLPLKRSKDHLPFYVITGGPGVGKTTLLEELRQRGFKVVPETARQLIKAQQAIDGEALPWKNRKRYMELMFEGCKAQFEKTLHDVRTDQPVFFDRGFLDALCYAALEGLPIDQEMKSLAETRRYHPQVFILPPWKDIYHTDAQRTQDWNESVFTYNKMIQTYRGYQYDLIEVPRVTVQERADFVLESINSK
;
A
#
# COMPACT_ATOMS: atom_id res chain seq x y z
N MET A 1 -16.96 44.98 -54.64
CA MET A 1 -15.79 44.09 -54.86
C MET A 1 -15.64 43.20 -53.64
N LYS A 2 -15.68 41.86 -53.83
CA LYS A 2 -15.39 40.73 -52.89
C LYS A 2 -16.22 40.69 -51.58
N VAL A 3 -17.21 39.81 -51.39
CA VAL A 3 -17.23 38.33 -51.25
C VAL A 3 -16.43 37.80 -50.04
N CYS A 4 -17.14 37.39 -48.97
CA CYS A 4 -17.11 36.09 -48.23
C CYS A 4 -17.60 36.27 -46.78
N ILE A 5 -18.83 35.85 -46.42
CA ILE A 5 -19.24 34.55 -45.79
C ILE A 5 -18.78 34.41 -44.31
N ILE A 6 -19.63 34.77 -43.34
CA ILE A 6 -20.54 33.95 -42.48
C ILE A 6 -19.86 33.21 -41.30
N ALA A 7 -20.27 33.65 -40.09
CA ALA A 7 -20.50 32.99 -38.80
C ALA A 7 -19.99 31.56 -38.50
N ALA A 8 -19.47 31.39 -37.27
CA ALA A 8 -20.13 30.59 -36.21
C ALA A 8 -19.38 30.67 -34.88
N ARG A 9 -20.16 30.69 -33.79
CA ARG A 9 -19.73 30.48 -32.40
C ARG A 9 -19.13 29.07 -32.25
N ASN A 10 -18.11 28.90 -31.40
CA ASN A 10 -18.27 28.18 -30.14
C ASN A 10 -16.96 28.03 -29.35
N ASN A 11 -17.18 28.10 -28.05
CA ASN A 11 -16.31 27.87 -26.92
C ASN A 11 -15.87 26.40 -26.85
N SER A 12 -14.59 26.12 -26.58
CA SER A 12 -14.15 24.87 -25.93
C SER A 12 -12.70 24.98 -25.46
N ASP A 13 -12.50 25.72 -24.38
CA ASP A 13 -11.39 25.51 -23.46
C ASP A 13 -11.82 24.42 -22.47
N ASN A 14 -11.42 23.15 -22.70
CA ASN A 14 -11.37 22.10 -21.67
C ASN A 14 -10.80 20.79 -22.23
N THR A 15 -9.70 20.28 -21.66
CA THR A 15 -9.57 18.88 -21.18
C THR A 15 -8.31 18.76 -20.31
N LYS A 16 -8.37 19.29 -19.09
CA LYS A 16 -7.69 18.60 -17.98
C LYS A 16 -8.72 17.63 -17.41
N PRO A 17 -8.38 16.36 -17.12
CA PRO A 17 -9.32 15.47 -16.46
C PRO A 17 -9.69 16.10 -15.13
N ASN A 18 -10.96 16.43 -15.02
CA ASN A 18 -11.59 17.03 -13.86
C ASN A 18 -11.55 15.97 -12.75
N SER A 19 -10.50 15.98 -11.91
CA SER A 19 -10.46 15.15 -10.71
C SER A 19 -11.55 15.64 -9.79
N LEU A 20 -12.69 14.95 -9.80
CA LEU A 20 -13.83 15.22 -8.93
C LEU A 20 -13.32 15.35 -7.48
N PRO A 21 -13.71 16.40 -6.74
CA PRO A 21 -13.34 16.53 -5.35
C PRO A 21 -13.97 15.37 -4.58
N LEU A 22 -13.12 14.53 -4.00
CA LEU A 22 -13.51 13.37 -3.20
C LEU A 22 -14.40 13.83 -2.05
N LYS A 23 -15.63 13.32 -2.03
CA LYS A 23 -16.61 13.62 -0.99
C LYS A 23 -16.18 12.91 0.30
N ARG A 24 -16.20 13.67 1.41
CA ARG A 24 -15.81 13.24 2.76
C ARG A 24 -16.45 11.92 3.19
N SER A 25 -15.64 11.00 3.72
CA SER A 25 -16.07 10.09 4.79
C SER A 25 -15.48 10.64 6.09
N LYS A 26 -16.33 11.00 7.06
CA LYS A 26 -15.98 11.93 8.15
C LYS A 26 -15.19 11.36 9.33
N ASP A 27 -14.89 10.05 9.37
CA ASP A 27 -14.47 9.39 10.62
C ASP A 27 -13.12 8.66 10.54
N HIS A 28 -12.44 8.65 9.39
CA HIS A 28 -11.20 7.90 9.19
C HIS A 28 -10.13 8.70 8.44
N LEU A 29 -8.86 8.45 8.77
CA LEU A 29 -7.74 8.99 8.01
C LEU A 29 -7.80 8.50 6.56
N PRO A 30 -7.46 9.33 5.55
CA PRO A 30 -7.43 8.93 4.15
C PRO A 30 -6.20 8.05 3.82
N PHE A 31 -5.77 7.22 4.76
CA PHE A 31 -4.55 6.41 4.69
C PHE A 31 -4.91 4.97 4.35
N TYR A 32 -4.75 4.60 3.09
CA TYR A 32 -5.07 3.28 2.57
C TYR A 32 -3.83 2.41 2.53
N VAL A 33 -3.93 1.17 3.01
CA VAL A 33 -2.82 0.21 2.89
C VAL A 33 -3.03 -0.65 1.66
N ILE A 34 -1.98 -0.82 0.87
CA ILE A 34 -1.89 -1.85 -0.16
C ILE A 34 -0.88 -2.90 0.33
N THR A 35 -1.34 -4.11 0.58
CA THR A 35 -0.53 -5.25 1.06
C THR A 35 -0.59 -6.45 0.11
N GLY A 36 0.22 -7.46 0.38
CA GLY A 36 0.34 -8.68 -0.42
C GLY A 36 1.74 -9.28 -0.33
N GLY A 37 1.87 -10.54 -0.75
CA GLY A 37 3.15 -11.25 -0.80
C GLY A 37 4.18 -10.60 -1.75
N PRO A 38 5.42 -11.09 -1.77
CA PRO A 38 6.38 -10.70 -2.80
C PRO A 38 5.91 -11.19 -4.18
N GLY A 39 6.30 -10.48 -5.25
CA GLY A 39 6.04 -10.89 -6.63
C GLY A 39 4.62 -10.65 -7.16
N VAL A 40 3.68 -10.18 -6.33
CA VAL A 40 2.26 -9.98 -6.75
C VAL A 40 2.01 -8.71 -7.59
N GLY A 41 3.07 -8.02 -8.04
CA GLY A 41 2.96 -6.79 -8.84
C GLY A 41 2.56 -5.53 -8.05
N LYS A 42 2.67 -5.55 -6.71
CA LYS A 42 2.34 -4.42 -5.83
C LYS A 42 3.11 -3.14 -6.18
N THR A 43 4.42 -3.25 -6.39
CA THR A 43 5.26 -2.09 -6.71
C THR A 43 4.82 -1.40 -8.00
N THR A 44 4.42 -2.16 -9.03
CA THR A 44 3.94 -1.59 -10.30
C THR A 44 2.60 -0.88 -10.14
N LEU A 45 1.69 -1.43 -9.33
CA LEU A 45 0.42 -0.79 -8.99
C LEU A 45 0.63 0.54 -8.24
N LEU A 46 1.52 0.54 -7.24
CA LEU A 46 1.83 1.75 -6.47
C LEU A 46 2.49 2.82 -7.34
N GLU A 47 3.35 2.43 -8.27
CA GLU A 47 3.97 3.35 -9.22
C GLU A 47 2.92 3.98 -10.15
N GLU A 48 1.96 3.21 -10.65
CA GLU A 48 0.83 3.72 -11.43
C GLU A 48 0.00 4.74 -10.61
N LEU A 49 -0.32 4.44 -9.35
CA LEU A 49 -1.02 5.38 -8.46
C LEU A 49 -0.23 6.67 -8.25
N ARG A 50 1.10 6.57 -8.12
CA ARG A 50 2.01 7.73 -8.03
C ARG A 50 1.96 8.57 -9.30
N GLN A 51 2.00 7.93 -10.48
CA GLN A 51 1.90 8.61 -11.78
C GLN A 51 0.56 9.34 -11.97
N ARG A 52 -0.51 8.80 -11.37
CA ARG A 52 -1.84 9.43 -11.31
C ARG A 52 -1.95 10.57 -10.29
N GLY A 53 -0.86 10.92 -9.61
CA GLY A 53 -0.79 12.07 -8.72
C GLY A 53 -1.09 11.77 -7.24
N PHE A 54 -1.22 10.50 -6.85
CA PHE A 54 -1.44 10.13 -5.45
C PHE A 54 -0.13 10.02 -4.67
N LYS A 55 -0.18 10.36 -3.38
CA LYS A 55 0.97 10.18 -2.49
C LYS A 55 1.11 8.71 -2.14
N VAL A 56 2.32 8.18 -2.34
CA VAL A 56 2.69 6.82 -1.96
C VAL A 56 3.78 6.84 -0.88
N VAL A 57 3.55 6.12 0.21
CA VAL A 57 4.53 5.89 1.28
C VAL A 57 5.18 4.51 1.05
N PRO A 58 6.50 4.45 0.81
CA PRO A 58 7.20 3.21 0.43
C PRO A 58 7.44 2.25 1.60
N GLU A 59 7.59 0.94 1.31
CA GLU A 59 7.74 -0.09 2.35
C GLU A 59 9.00 0.11 3.22
N THR A 60 8.82 0.13 4.54
CA THR A 60 9.90 0.25 5.53
C THR A 60 10.88 -0.92 5.45
N ALA A 61 10.37 -2.15 5.27
CA ALA A 61 11.16 -3.38 5.25
C ALA A 61 12.35 -3.33 4.28
N ARG A 62 12.14 -2.86 3.05
CA ARG A 62 13.18 -2.78 2.02
C ARG A 62 14.19 -1.68 2.31
N GLN A 63 13.72 -0.55 2.85
CA GLN A 63 14.60 0.56 3.27
C GLN A 63 15.51 0.12 4.42
N LEU A 64 14.95 -0.60 5.39
CA LEU A 64 15.67 -1.12 6.54
C LEU A 64 16.76 -2.12 6.12
N ILE A 65 16.45 -3.08 5.24
CA ILE A 65 17.44 -4.04 4.74
C ILE A 65 18.63 -3.32 4.09
N LYS A 66 18.36 -2.37 3.20
CA LYS A 66 19.42 -1.59 2.52
C LYS A 66 20.27 -0.81 3.52
N ALA A 67 19.64 -0.14 4.49
CA ALA A 67 20.33 0.63 5.51
C ALA A 67 21.23 -0.26 6.38
N GLN A 68 20.75 -1.43 6.79
CA GLN A 68 21.50 -2.37 7.62
C GLN A 68 22.64 -3.03 6.85
N GLN A 69 22.47 -3.39 5.58
CA GLN A 69 23.55 -3.90 4.74
C GLN A 69 24.68 -2.86 4.56
N ALA A 70 24.33 -1.57 4.43
CA ALA A 70 25.32 -0.51 4.25
C ALA A 70 26.21 -0.28 5.47
N ILE A 71 25.77 -0.69 6.67
CA ILE A 71 26.52 -0.52 7.92
C ILE A 71 26.97 -1.85 8.55
N ASP A 72 26.85 -2.96 7.82
CA ASP A 72 27.01 -4.33 8.33
C ASP A 72 26.22 -4.60 9.64
N GLY A 73 25.03 -4.01 9.71
CA GLY A 73 24.14 -4.12 10.86
C GLY A 73 23.59 -5.54 11.05
N GLU A 74 23.00 -5.78 12.22
CA GLU A 74 22.45 -7.09 12.57
C GLU A 74 20.97 -7.23 12.24
N ALA A 75 20.24 -6.12 12.07
CA ALA A 75 18.78 -6.12 11.92
C ALA A 75 18.35 -6.51 10.50
N LEU A 76 18.70 -7.72 10.10
CA LEU A 76 18.35 -8.33 8.82
C LEU A 76 17.51 -9.59 9.08
N PRO A 77 16.57 -9.94 8.20
CA PRO A 77 15.67 -11.09 8.42
C PRO A 77 16.43 -12.43 8.47
N TRP A 78 17.62 -12.52 7.88
CA TRP A 78 18.48 -13.71 7.94
C TRP A 78 19.53 -13.68 9.07
N LYS A 79 19.74 -12.54 9.74
CA LYS A 79 20.80 -12.36 10.76
C LYS A 79 20.20 -12.24 12.16
N ASN A 80 19.25 -11.33 12.36
CA ASN A 80 18.53 -11.15 13.62
C ASN A 80 17.07 -10.80 13.37
N ARG A 81 16.22 -11.83 13.31
CA ARG A 81 14.78 -11.71 12.99
C ARG A 81 14.02 -10.83 13.97
N LYS A 82 14.31 -10.95 15.27
CA LYS A 82 13.66 -10.16 16.32
C LYS A 82 14.00 -8.69 16.15
N ARG A 83 15.29 -8.36 16.02
CA ARG A 83 15.73 -6.97 15.86
C ARG A 83 15.22 -6.35 14.56
N TYR A 84 15.20 -7.14 13.48
CA TYR A 84 14.62 -6.73 12.21
C TYR A 84 13.14 -6.38 12.35
N MET A 85 12.35 -7.25 13.02
CA MET A 85 10.93 -7.03 13.26
C MET A 85 10.67 -5.75 14.07
N GLU A 86 11.40 -5.55 15.16
CA GLU A 86 11.29 -4.35 16.01
C GLU A 86 11.57 -3.07 15.21
N LEU A 87 12.67 -3.03 14.46
CA LEU A 87 13.02 -1.84 13.66
C LEU A 87 12.06 -1.62 12.48
N MET A 88 11.53 -2.69 11.89
CA MET A 88 10.51 -2.59 10.86
C MET A 88 9.22 -2.00 11.43
N PHE A 89 8.78 -2.44 12.62
CA PHE A 89 7.61 -1.90 13.30
C PHE A 89 7.78 -0.41 13.64
N GLU A 90 8.90 -0.05 14.26
CA GLU A 90 9.20 1.34 14.61
C GLU A 90 9.32 2.24 13.37
N GLY A 91 9.91 1.75 12.28
CA GLY A 91 9.96 2.49 11.02
C GLY A 91 8.57 2.72 10.40
N CYS A 92 7.69 1.70 10.43
CA CYS A 92 6.31 1.84 9.96
C CYS A 92 5.51 2.84 10.83
N LYS A 93 5.69 2.80 12.16
CA LYS A 93 5.13 3.77 13.11
C LYS A 93 5.60 5.19 12.81
N ALA A 94 6.91 5.39 12.63
CA ALA A 94 7.47 6.69 12.29
C ALA A 94 6.95 7.23 10.94
N GLN A 95 6.83 6.37 9.92
CA GLN A 95 6.23 6.74 8.63
C GLN A 95 4.76 7.15 8.78
N PHE A 96 3.98 6.43 9.60
CA PHE A 96 2.59 6.76 9.90
C PHE A 96 2.47 8.15 10.55
N GLU A 97 3.18 8.38 11.65
CA GLU A 97 3.11 9.66 12.39
C GLU A 97 3.62 10.84 11.54
N LYS A 98 4.70 10.64 10.77
CA LYS A 98 5.19 11.65 9.83
C LYS A 98 4.12 11.99 8.78
N THR A 99 3.46 10.98 8.22
CA THR A 99 2.42 11.20 7.21
C THR A 99 1.21 11.92 7.81
N LEU A 100 0.83 11.56 9.04
CA LEU A 100 -0.23 12.23 9.80
C LEU A 100 0.07 13.72 10.02
N HIS A 101 1.32 14.07 10.27
CA HIS A 101 1.74 15.46 10.44
C HIS A 101 1.81 16.22 9.10
N ASP A 102 2.34 15.59 8.05
CA ASP A 102 2.66 16.23 6.77
C ASP A 102 1.44 16.44 5.87
N VAL A 103 0.43 15.57 5.97
CA VAL A 103 -0.73 15.58 5.08
C VAL A 103 -1.81 16.48 5.68
N ARG A 104 -2.08 17.59 4.99
CA ARG A 104 -3.10 18.59 5.38
C ARG A 104 -4.39 18.50 4.57
N THR A 105 -4.48 17.54 3.65
CA THR A 105 -5.58 17.38 2.72
C THR A 105 -6.30 16.05 2.94
N ASP A 106 -7.57 15.99 2.57
CA ASP A 106 -8.36 14.75 2.57
C ASP A 106 -8.01 13.84 1.37
N GLN A 107 -6.87 14.08 0.69
CA GLN A 107 -6.48 13.26 -0.45
C GLN A 107 -5.98 11.88 0.01
N PRO A 108 -6.35 10.79 -0.71
CA PRO A 108 -5.88 9.45 -0.43
C PRO A 108 -4.35 9.36 -0.43
N VAL A 109 -3.82 8.72 0.61
CA VAL A 109 -2.41 8.35 0.73
C VAL A 109 -2.31 6.84 0.76
N PHE A 110 -1.51 6.27 -0.14
CA PHE A 110 -1.32 4.83 -0.23
C PHE A 110 -0.03 4.40 0.45
N PHE A 111 -0.14 3.48 1.39
CA PHE A 111 1.00 2.87 2.08
C PHE A 111 1.33 1.53 1.42
N ASP A 112 2.57 1.40 0.95
CA ASP A 112 3.19 0.14 0.57
C ASP A 112 3.51 -0.64 1.86
N ARG A 113 2.54 -1.42 2.34
CA ARG A 113 2.54 -2.06 3.67
C ARG A 113 2.39 -1.11 4.85
N GLY A 114 1.83 -1.60 5.95
CA GLY A 114 1.67 -0.87 7.21
C GLY A 114 2.39 -1.53 8.38
N PHE A 115 2.24 -0.98 9.60
CA PHE A 115 2.76 -1.64 10.81
C PHE A 115 2.11 -3.00 11.09
N LEU A 116 0.92 -3.28 10.54
CA LEU A 116 0.29 -4.60 10.58
C LEU A 116 1.04 -5.66 9.76
N ASP A 117 1.75 -5.28 8.69
CA ASP A 117 2.64 -6.20 7.99
C ASP A 117 3.81 -6.64 8.89
N ALA A 118 4.28 -5.76 9.78
CA ALA A 118 5.31 -6.12 10.76
C ALA A 118 4.78 -7.11 11.81
N LEU A 119 3.52 -6.94 12.26
CA LEU A 119 2.87 -7.90 13.14
C LEU A 119 2.59 -9.24 12.43
N CYS A 120 2.23 -9.20 11.15
CA CYS A 120 2.09 -10.41 10.34
C CYS A 120 3.43 -11.15 10.22
N TYR A 121 4.53 -10.43 10.00
CA TYR A 121 5.87 -11.02 9.98
C TYR A 121 6.24 -11.64 11.34
N ALA A 122 5.97 -10.96 12.44
CA ALA A 122 6.20 -11.51 13.78
C ALA A 122 5.44 -12.83 13.98
N ALA A 123 4.17 -12.87 13.57
CA ALA A 123 3.34 -14.07 13.65
C ALA A 123 3.83 -15.22 12.74
N LEU A 124 4.35 -14.91 11.55
CA LEU A 124 4.94 -15.89 10.63
C LEU A 124 6.23 -16.51 11.20
N GLU A 125 7.06 -15.70 11.84
CA GLU A 125 8.35 -16.11 12.40
C GLU A 125 8.25 -16.67 13.83
N GLY A 126 7.05 -16.73 14.41
CA GLY A 126 6.86 -17.15 15.80
C GLY A 126 7.48 -16.21 16.83
N LEU A 127 7.65 -14.93 16.48
CA LEU A 127 8.24 -13.91 17.34
C LEU A 127 7.18 -13.33 18.30
N PRO A 128 7.58 -12.99 19.54
CA PRO A 128 6.67 -12.35 20.48
C PRO A 128 6.27 -10.95 19.98
N ILE A 129 4.98 -10.64 20.11
CA ILE A 129 4.43 -9.30 19.90
C ILE A 129 4.15 -8.72 21.28
N ASP A 130 4.85 -7.64 21.64
CA ASP A 130 4.69 -6.99 22.93
C ASP A 130 3.39 -6.17 23.04
N GLN A 131 3.13 -5.67 24.25
CA GLN A 131 1.91 -4.93 24.53
C GLN A 131 1.88 -3.54 23.88
N GLU A 132 3.05 -2.91 23.68
CA GLU A 132 3.15 -1.60 23.02
C GLU A 132 2.73 -1.73 21.55
N MET A 133 3.25 -2.74 20.86
CA MET A 133 2.92 -3.04 19.48
C MET A 133 1.43 -3.30 19.28
N LYS A 134 0.81 -4.07 20.18
CA LYS A 134 -0.65 -4.34 20.16
C LYS A 134 -1.45 -3.06 20.38
N SER A 135 -1.14 -2.32 21.43
CA SER A 135 -1.81 -1.07 21.78
C SER A 135 -1.74 -0.06 20.64
N LEU A 136 -0.58 0.05 19.98
CA LEU A 136 -0.42 0.93 18.83
C LEU A 136 -1.29 0.47 17.65
N ALA A 137 -1.32 -0.82 17.32
CA ALA A 137 -2.13 -1.34 16.22
C ALA A 137 -3.64 -1.20 16.45
N GLU A 138 -4.08 -1.14 17.71
CA GLU A 138 -5.47 -0.90 18.10
C GLU A 138 -5.85 0.59 18.06
N THR A 139 -4.94 1.47 18.50
CA THR A 139 -5.21 2.91 18.68
C THR A 139 -4.86 3.76 17.46
N ARG A 140 -3.82 3.40 16.72
CA ARG A 140 -3.43 4.03 15.45
C ARG A 140 -3.95 3.18 14.33
N ARG A 141 -4.91 3.70 13.58
CA ARG A 141 -5.59 2.95 12.52
C ARG A 141 -5.40 3.60 11.16
N TYR A 142 -5.18 2.75 10.16
CA TYR A 142 -5.35 3.11 8.76
C TYR A 142 -6.86 3.20 8.46
N HIS A 143 -7.18 3.59 7.23
CA HIS A 143 -8.55 3.47 6.74
C HIS A 143 -9.03 2.01 6.88
N PRO A 144 -10.30 1.76 7.27
CA PRO A 144 -10.81 0.39 7.49
C PRO A 144 -10.68 -0.52 6.28
N GLN A 145 -10.78 0.04 5.08
CA GLN A 145 -10.54 -0.68 3.83
C GLN A 145 -9.05 -0.80 3.54
N VAL A 146 -8.59 -2.05 3.40
CA VAL A 146 -7.22 -2.41 3.05
C VAL A 146 -7.23 -3.21 1.76
N PHE A 147 -6.41 -2.83 0.80
CA PHE A 147 -6.29 -3.55 -0.46
C PHE A 147 -5.25 -4.66 -0.33
N ILE A 148 -5.64 -5.89 -0.66
CA ILE A 148 -4.74 -7.04 -0.63
C ILE A 148 -4.58 -7.63 -2.03
N LEU A 149 -3.34 -7.85 -2.45
CA LEU A 149 -3.05 -8.48 -3.73
C LEU A 149 -2.91 -10.00 -3.55
N PRO A 150 -3.74 -10.81 -4.23
CA PRO A 150 -3.70 -12.26 -4.14
C PRO A 150 -2.44 -12.82 -4.82
N PRO A 151 -1.93 -14.00 -4.38
CA PRO A 151 -0.91 -14.74 -5.10
C PRO A 151 -1.34 -14.97 -6.55
N TRP A 152 -0.50 -14.61 -7.51
CA TRP A 152 -0.84 -14.65 -8.92
C TRP A 152 0.24 -15.39 -9.71
N LYS A 153 -0.01 -16.68 -10.01
CA LYS A 153 0.94 -17.56 -10.73
C LYS A 153 1.44 -16.96 -12.04
N ASP A 154 0.55 -16.35 -12.83
CA ASP A 154 0.88 -15.92 -14.20
C ASP A 154 1.89 -14.78 -14.27
N ILE A 155 2.02 -13.99 -13.19
CA ILE A 155 3.04 -12.94 -13.05
C ILE A 155 4.14 -13.32 -12.06
N TYR A 156 4.03 -14.49 -11.44
CA TYR A 156 5.02 -15.02 -10.49
C TYR A 156 6.19 -15.60 -11.28
N HIS A 157 7.06 -14.73 -11.77
CA HIS A 157 8.34 -15.14 -12.33
C HIS A 157 9.34 -15.32 -11.21
N THR A 158 9.92 -16.51 -11.11
CA THR A 158 11.12 -16.79 -10.31
C THR A 158 12.28 -15.96 -10.85
N ASP A 159 12.42 -14.74 -10.33
CA ASP A 159 13.65 -13.97 -10.50
C ASP A 159 14.72 -14.61 -9.61
N ALA A 160 15.98 -14.62 -10.08
CA ALA A 160 17.12 -15.38 -9.56
C ALA A 160 17.56 -15.03 -8.13
N GLN A 161 16.79 -14.21 -7.41
CA GLN A 161 17.07 -13.74 -6.05
C GLN A 161 16.07 -14.20 -4.98
N ARG A 162 14.97 -14.90 -5.30
CA ARG A 162 13.95 -15.26 -4.29
C ARG A 162 13.31 -16.64 -4.51
N THR A 163 13.81 -17.62 -3.75
CA THR A 163 13.22 -18.96 -3.59
C THR A 163 12.15 -18.96 -2.50
N GLN A 164 10.93 -18.51 -2.80
CA GLN A 164 9.77 -18.86 -1.96
C GLN A 164 8.89 -19.83 -2.73
N ASP A 165 8.53 -20.95 -2.10
CA ASP A 165 7.63 -21.94 -2.71
C ASP A 165 6.24 -21.30 -2.92
N TRP A 166 5.51 -21.72 -3.96
CA TRP A 166 4.13 -21.29 -4.19
C TRP A 166 3.27 -21.46 -2.93
N ASN A 167 3.49 -22.55 -2.20
CA ASN A 167 2.83 -22.82 -0.93
C ASN A 167 3.16 -21.76 0.14
N GLU A 168 4.38 -21.25 0.18
CA GLU A 168 4.82 -20.20 1.09
C GLU A 168 4.16 -18.85 0.76
N SER A 169 3.97 -18.55 -0.54
CA SER A 169 3.23 -17.37 -0.99
C SER A 169 1.76 -17.42 -0.55
N VAL A 170 1.11 -18.58 -0.73
CA VAL A 170 -0.28 -18.80 -0.29
C VAL A 170 -0.39 -18.77 1.23
N PHE A 171 0.55 -19.38 1.95
CA PHE A 171 0.60 -19.35 3.41
C PHE A 171 0.73 -17.92 3.94
N THR A 172 1.65 -17.15 3.35
CA THR A 172 1.84 -15.72 3.67
C THR A 172 0.57 -14.93 3.42
N TYR A 173 -0.09 -15.13 2.28
CA TYR A 173 -1.36 -14.48 1.95
C TYR A 173 -2.45 -14.76 2.99
N ASN A 174 -2.63 -16.03 3.36
CA ASN A 174 -3.61 -16.42 4.37
C ASN A 174 -3.29 -15.83 5.74
N LYS A 175 -2.00 -15.74 6.10
CA LYS A 175 -1.58 -15.09 7.35
C LYS A 175 -1.84 -13.60 7.35
N MET A 176 -1.59 -12.89 6.24
CA MET A 176 -1.98 -11.48 6.10
C MET A 176 -3.49 -11.31 6.28
N ILE A 177 -4.30 -12.17 5.66
CA ILE A 177 -5.76 -12.14 5.84
C ILE A 177 -6.14 -12.28 7.31
N GLN A 178 -5.58 -13.28 8.00
CA GLN A 178 -5.84 -13.53 9.41
C GLN A 178 -5.44 -12.34 10.28
N THR A 179 -4.25 -11.76 10.06
CA THR A 179 -3.77 -10.62 10.82
C THR A 179 -4.69 -9.42 10.64
N TYR A 180 -4.94 -8.97 9.41
CA TYR A 180 -5.75 -7.77 9.17
C TYR A 180 -7.21 -7.93 9.65
N ARG A 181 -7.83 -9.08 9.40
CA ARG A 181 -9.19 -9.36 9.90
C ARG A 181 -9.23 -9.46 11.43
N GLY A 182 -8.19 -9.99 12.06
CA GLY A 182 -8.06 -10.02 13.52
C GLY A 182 -8.04 -8.63 14.15
N TYR A 183 -7.54 -7.63 13.42
CA TYR A 183 -7.58 -6.21 13.79
C TYR A 183 -8.81 -5.47 13.23
N GLN A 184 -9.83 -6.19 12.75
CA GLN A 184 -11.10 -5.64 12.25
C GLN A 184 -10.95 -4.71 11.04
N TYR A 185 -10.04 -5.05 10.12
CA TYR A 185 -9.95 -4.39 8.82
C TYR A 185 -10.74 -5.16 7.76
N ASP A 186 -11.32 -4.40 6.83
CA ASP A 186 -12.02 -4.91 5.66
C ASP A 186 -11.02 -5.07 4.51
N LEU A 187 -10.70 -6.31 4.19
CA LEU A 187 -9.79 -6.61 3.09
C LEU A 187 -10.54 -6.65 1.76
N ILE A 188 -10.11 -5.81 0.83
CA ILE A 188 -10.57 -5.76 -0.55
C ILE A 188 -9.52 -6.44 -1.42
N GLU A 189 -9.86 -7.59 -1.99
CA GLU A 189 -8.96 -8.29 -2.91
C GLU A 189 -8.88 -7.52 -4.24
N VAL A 190 -7.66 -7.16 -4.65
CA VAL A 190 -7.42 -6.45 -5.92
C VAL A 190 -7.45 -7.47 -7.06
N PRO A 191 -8.23 -7.23 -8.14
CA PRO A 191 -8.38 -8.19 -9.22
C PRO A 191 -7.07 -8.45 -9.98
N ARG A 192 -6.96 -9.65 -10.53
CA ARG A 192 -5.81 -10.11 -11.35
C ARG A 192 -5.98 -9.66 -12.81
N VAL A 193 -5.88 -8.35 -13.00
CA VAL A 193 -6.04 -7.65 -14.28
C VAL A 193 -4.84 -6.74 -14.55
N THR A 194 -4.88 -5.93 -15.61
CA THR A 194 -3.76 -5.05 -15.95
C THR A 194 -3.44 -4.05 -14.82
N VAL A 195 -2.26 -3.43 -14.86
CA VAL A 195 -1.86 -2.45 -13.84
C VAL A 195 -2.83 -1.27 -13.80
N GLN A 196 -3.25 -0.79 -14.97
CA GLN A 196 -4.17 0.33 -15.12
C GLN A 196 -5.54 0.00 -14.54
N GLU A 197 -6.10 -1.16 -14.89
CA GLU A 197 -7.40 -1.62 -14.36
C GLU A 197 -7.36 -1.86 -12.85
N ARG A 198 -6.23 -2.34 -12.31
CA ARG A 198 -6.04 -2.46 -10.84
C ARG A 198 -6.04 -1.09 -10.17
N ALA A 199 -5.39 -0.09 -10.75
CA ALA A 199 -5.39 1.27 -10.23
C ALA A 199 -6.79 1.89 -10.32
N ASP A 200 -7.51 1.69 -11.42
CA ASP A 200 -8.90 2.11 -11.57
C ASP A 200 -9.78 1.49 -10.48
N PHE A 201 -9.71 0.17 -10.30
CA PHE A 201 -10.44 -0.56 -9.26
C PHE A 201 -10.18 -0.02 -7.85
N VAL A 202 -8.92 0.25 -7.49
CA VAL A 202 -8.56 0.82 -6.18
C VAL A 202 -9.18 2.20 -6.00
N LEU A 203 -9.12 3.06 -7.01
CA LEU A 203 -9.66 4.42 -6.95
C LEU A 203 -11.19 4.43 -6.94
N GLU A 204 -11.84 3.57 -7.70
CA GLU A 204 -13.30 3.41 -7.68
C GLU A 204 -13.79 2.90 -6.32
N SER A 205 -13.04 1.97 -5.70
CA SER A 205 -13.37 1.39 -4.39
C SER A 205 -13.37 2.44 -3.28
N ILE A 206 -12.48 3.43 -3.33
CA ILE A 206 -12.41 4.51 -2.33
C ILE A 206 -13.38 5.67 -2.63
N ASN A 207 -13.82 5.81 -3.89
CA ASN A 207 -14.74 6.87 -4.33
C ASN A 207 -16.21 6.48 -4.18
N SER A 208 -16.50 5.18 -4.08
CA SER A 208 -17.85 4.66 -3.98
C SER A 208 -18.41 4.84 -2.56
N LYS A 209 -18.79 6.08 -2.20
CA LYS A 209 -19.66 6.44 -1.06
C LYS A 209 -20.53 7.65 -1.37
#